data_AF-A0A4D6IZ81-F1
#
_entry.id   AF-A0A4D6IZ81-F1
#
_cell.length_a   1.000
_cell.length_b   1.000
_cell.length_c   1.000
_cell.angle_alpha   90.00
_cell.angle_beta   90.00
_cell.angle_gamma   90.00
#
_symmetry.space_group_name_H-M   'P 1'
#
loop_
_entity.id
_entity.type
_entity.pdbx_description
1 polymer ?
#
loop_
_entity_poly.entity_id
_entity_poly.type
_entity_poly.pdbx_seq_one_letter_code
_entity_poly.pdbx_strand_id
1 'polypeptide(L)'
;VSEGKRMCEWFGPNTIAQCLKKLAIYDDWSQLVVHVAMDNLMIASDIKTLAATPYKDVTAPDEEKRHKPSDSPTNEPSNFRPVLILVPLRLGLTTINRAYLPSLQAFFKLPQCCGIV
;
A
#
# COMPACT_ATOMS: atom_id res chain seq x y z
N VAL A 1 6.04 2.10 -17.05
CA VAL A 1 6.25 1.34 -15.79
C VAL A 1 6.05 -0.13 -16.10
N SER A 2 7.12 -0.92 -16.22
CA SER A 2 7.00 -2.35 -16.50
C SER A 2 7.78 -3.14 -15.45
N GLU A 3 7.14 -4.11 -14.80
CA GLU A 3 7.76 -5.10 -13.90
C GLU A 3 8.67 -6.10 -14.66
N GLY A 4 9.21 -5.72 -15.83
CA GLY A 4 9.94 -6.61 -16.72
C GLY A 4 9.10 -7.74 -17.35
N LYS A 5 7.78 -7.72 -17.16
CA LYS A 5 6.84 -8.73 -17.67
C LYS A 5 6.27 -8.34 -19.02
N ARG A 6 6.14 -9.30 -19.92
CA ARG A 6 5.49 -9.08 -21.23
C ARG A 6 3.97 -8.98 -21.07
N MET A 7 3.33 -8.33 -22.03
CA MET A 7 1.87 -8.38 -22.18
C MET A 7 1.42 -9.85 -22.20
N CYS A 8 0.37 -10.17 -21.46
CA CYS A 8 -0.18 -11.53 -21.29
C CYS A 8 0.69 -12.53 -20.50
N GLU A 9 1.81 -12.11 -19.91
CA GLU A 9 2.58 -12.98 -19.02
C GLU A 9 1.87 -13.14 -17.67
N TRP A 10 1.97 -14.33 -17.08
CA TRP A 10 1.35 -14.61 -15.78
C TRP A 10 2.06 -13.83 -14.67
N PHE A 11 1.27 -13.20 -13.80
CA PHE A 11 1.76 -12.43 -12.66
C PHE A 11 1.64 -13.24 -11.36
N GLY A 12 2.72 -13.27 -10.59
CA GLY A 12 2.66 -13.77 -9.22
C GLY A 12 2.09 -12.71 -8.26
N PRO A 13 1.70 -13.10 -7.02
CA PRO A 13 1.11 -12.20 -6.03
C PRO A 13 1.96 -10.96 -5.72
N ASN A 14 3.28 -11.11 -5.63
CA ASN A 14 4.17 -9.97 -5.40
C ASN A 14 4.17 -8.99 -6.59
N THR A 15 4.23 -9.51 -7.82
CA THR A 15 4.30 -8.65 -9.02
C THR A 15 3.02 -7.82 -9.17
N ILE A 16 1.84 -8.43 -8.97
CA ILE A 16 0.59 -7.67 -9.04
C ILE A 16 0.48 -6.65 -7.90
N ALA A 17 0.98 -6.96 -6.70
CA ALA A 17 1.03 -6.00 -5.59
C ALA A 17 1.89 -4.77 -5.92
N GLN A 18 3.06 -4.96 -6.55
CA GLN A 18 3.90 -3.85 -7.00
C GLN A 18 3.23 -3.04 -8.13
N CYS A 19 2.56 -3.70 -9.06
CA CYS A 19 1.76 -3.02 -10.09
C CYS A 19 0.67 -2.15 -9.47
N LEU A 20 -0.13 -2.69 -8.55
CA LEU A 20 -1.19 -1.96 -7.86
C LEU A 20 -0.64 -0.75 -7.12
N LYS A 21 0.50 -0.89 -6.43
CA LYS A 21 1.17 0.22 -5.76
C LYS A 21 1.52 1.36 -6.70
N LYS A 22 1.96 1.06 -7.92
CA LYS A 22 2.30 2.08 -8.93
C LYS A 22 1.07 2.68 -9.60
N LEU A 23 0.03 1.88 -9.81
CA LEU A 23 -1.23 2.32 -10.41
C LEU A 23 -2.04 3.23 -9.47
N ALA A 24 -2.05 2.96 -8.16
CA ALA A 24 -2.76 3.76 -7.17
C ALA A 24 -2.29 5.22 -7.09
N ILE A 25 -1.10 5.54 -7.61
CA ILE A 25 -0.59 6.92 -7.71
C ILE A 25 -1.46 7.76 -8.65
N TYR A 26 -2.09 7.14 -9.64
CA TYR A 26 -2.94 7.81 -10.63
C TYR A 26 -4.43 7.78 -10.26
N ASP A 27 -4.78 7.25 -9.08
CA ASP A 27 -6.15 7.19 -8.60
C ASP A 27 -6.46 8.36 -7.67
N ASP A 28 -6.90 9.45 -8.28
CA ASP A 28 -7.26 10.69 -7.59
C ASP A 28 -8.59 10.58 -6.83
N TRP A 29 -9.45 9.65 -7.22
CA TRP A 29 -10.78 9.52 -6.63
C TRP A 29 -10.72 8.87 -5.25
N SER A 30 -10.00 7.75 -5.13
CA SER A 30 -9.93 7.00 -3.86
C SER A 30 -8.87 7.54 -2.90
N GLN A 31 -7.85 8.23 -3.45
CA GLN A 31 -6.65 8.64 -2.72
C GLN A 31 -6.05 7.51 -1.88
N LEU A 32 -6.14 6.26 -2.35
CA LEU A 32 -5.58 5.10 -1.68
C LEU A 32 -4.04 5.15 -1.69
N VAL A 33 -3.41 4.78 -0.58
CA VAL A 33 -1.98 4.44 -0.56
C VAL A 33 -1.81 2.93 -0.42
N VAL A 34 -0.86 2.37 -1.17
CA VAL A 34 -0.58 0.93 -1.14
C VAL A 34 0.79 0.69 -0.52
N HIS A 35 0.82 -0.05 0.59
CA HIS A 35 2.03 -0.53 1.20
C HIS A 35 2.22 -2.02 0.89
N VAL A 36 3.38 -2.38 0.33
CA VAL A 36 3.75 -3.77 0.09
C VAL A 36 4.84 -4.13 1.10
N ALA A 37 4.50 -4.97 2.07
CA ALA A 37 5.41 -5.41 3.13
C ALA A 37 6.35 -6.50 2.60
N MET A 38 7.59 -6.12 2.30
CA MET A 38 8.62 -7.04 1.82
C MET A 38 9.21 -7.86 2.97
N ASP A 39 9.81 -9.01 2.66
CA ASP A 39 10.56 -9.85 3.60
C ASP A 39 9.76 -10.38 4.80
N ASN A 40 8.43 -10.46 4.67
CA ASN A 40 7.50 -10.85 5.73
C ASN A 40 7.55 -9.91 6.96
N LEU A 41 8.10 -8.69 6.81
CA LEU A 41 8.21 -7.71 7.88
C LEU A 41 7.31 -6.51 7.61
N MET A 42 6.50 -6.14 8.60
CA MET A 42 5.67 -4.95 8.56
C MET A 42 6.21 -3.90 9.53
N ILE A 43 6.60 -2.73 9.01
CA ILE A 43 7.10 -1.61 9.81
C ILE A 43 5.98 -0.58 9.99
N ALA A 44 5.47 -0.48 11.21
CA ALA A 44 4.32 0.38 11.51
C ALA A 44 4.61 1.87 11.29
N SER A 45 5.83 2.35 11.53
CA SER A 45 6.22 3.74 11.28
C SER A 45 6.12 4.10 9.81
N ASP A 46 6.52 3.19 8.93
CA ASP A 46 6.54 3.44 7.48
C ASP A 46 5.13 3.57 6.92
N ILE A 47 4.21 2.73 7.42
CA ILE A 47 2.80 2.81 7.07
C ILE A 47 2.18 4.13 7.55
N LYS A 48 2.47 4.54 8.78
CA LYS A 48 1.96 5.82 9.33
C LYS A 48 2.48 7.01 8.54
N THR A 49 3.77 7.02 8.21
CA THR A 49 4.38 8.08 7.38
C THR A 49 3.78 8.10 5.97
N LEU A 50 3.56 6.92 5.37
CA LEU A 50 2.93 6.81 4.06
C LEU A 50 1.49 7.34 4.07
N ALA A 51 0.71 6.98 5.10
CA ALA A 51 -0.67 7.42 5.24
C ALA A 51 -0.80 8.92 5.53
N ALA A 52 0.16 9.51 6.24
CA ALA A 52 0.20 10.93 6.55
C ALA A 52 0.77 11.79 5.40
N THR A 53 1.19 11.18 4.29
CA THR A 53 1.74 11.93 3.16
C THR A 53 0.62 12.74 2.49
N PRO A 54 0.78 14.07 2.36
CA PRO A 54 -0.25 14.91 1.76
C PRO A 54 -0.50 14.49 0.30
N TYR A 55 -1.77 14.52 -0.10
CA TYR A 55 -2.16 14.29 -1.47
C TYR A 55 -1.48 15.33 -2.38
N LYS A 56 -0.79 14.85 -3.42
CA LYS A 56 -0.24 15.72 -4.46
C LYS A 56 -1.29 15.78 -5.57
N ASP A 57 -1.99 16.89 -5.66
CA ASP A 57 -2.87 17.16 -6.79
C ASP A 57 -1.99 17.30 -8.05
N VAL A 58 -2.01 16.29 -8.91
CA VAL A 58 -1.22 16.25 -10.14
C VAL A 58 -1.84 17.16 -11.22
N THR A 59 -3.07 17.65 -11.00
CA THR A 59 -3.80 18.53 -11.93
C THR A 59 -3.63 20.02 -11.63
N ALA A 60 -3.07 20.37 -10.47
CA ALA A 60 -2.80 21.76 -10.11
C ALA A 60 -1.60 22.32 -10.89
N PRO A 61 -1.74 23.47 -11.58
CA PRO A 61 -0.63 24.08 -12.33
C PRO A 61 0.57 24.40 -11.42
N ASP A 62 1.78 24.16 -11.93
CA ASP A 62 3.07 24.23 -11.22
C ASP A 62 3.43 25.60 -10.59
N GLU A 63 2.65 26.65 -10.85
CA GLU A 63 2.99 28.04 -10.51
C GLU A 63 2.73 28.44 -9.05
N GLU A 64 2.06 27.62 -8.22
CA GLU A 64 1.77 27.98 -6.82
C GLU A 64 2.82 27.47 -5.80
N LYS A 65 4.01 27.05 -6.25
CA LYS A 65 5.12 26.58 -5.38
C LYS A 65 5.94 27.70 -4.72
N ARG A 66 5.37 28.88 -4.46
CA ARG A 66 6.12 29.98 -3.83
C ARG A 66 5.39 30.57 -2.62
N HIS A 67 5.93 30.22 -1.44
CA HIS A 67 5.67 30.74 -0.09
C HIS A 67 4.38 30.32 0.61
N LYS A 68 4.48 29.30 1.47
CA LYS A 68 3.92 29.37 2.83
C LYS A 68 4.93 28.78 3.83
N PRO A 69 5.62 29.59 4.65
CA PRO A 69 6.20 29.10 5.89
C PRO A 69 5.06 28.97 6.89
N SER A 70 4.56 27.76 7.13
CA SER A 70 3.51 27.51 8.12
C SER A 70 4.12 26.93 9.39
N ASP A 71 4.83 27.76 10.15
CA ASP A 71 5.00 27.56 11.59
C ASP A 71 3.70 28.01 12.27
N SER A 72 2.71 27.11 12.31
CA SER A 72 1.54 27.25 13.17
C SER A 72 1.08 25.85 13.57
N PRO A 73 0.93 25.54 14.88
CA PRO A 73 0.42 24.25 15.32
C PRO A 73 -1.09 24.27 15.11
N THR A 74 -1.52 24.07 13.87
CA THR A 74 -2.92 23.80 13.57
C THR A 74 -3.18 22.35 13.94
N ASN A 75 -4.04 22.14 14.93
CA ASN A 75 -4.65 20.84 15.27
C ASN A 75 -5.59 20.38 14.13
N GLU A 76 -5.13 20.43 12.88
CA GLU A 76 -5.81 19.76 11.79
C GLU A 76 -5.58 18.26 11.98
N PRO A 77 -6.64 17.43 11.95
CA PRO A 77 -6.47 15.99 12.01
C PRO A 77 -5.52 15.61 10.88
N SER A 78 -4.38 15.03 11.23
CA SER A 78 -3.42 14.50 10.25
C SER A 78 -4.20 13.67 9.24
N ASN A 79 -4.27 14.13 7.99
CA ASN A 79 -5.14 13.56 6.97
C ASN A 79 -4.64 12.15 6.64
N PHE A 80 -5.10 11.14 7.40
CA PHE A 80 -4.67 9.77 7.26
C PHE A 80 -5.37 9.16 6.06
N ARG A 81 -4.62 8.99 4.97
CA ARG A 81 -5.15 8.38 3.75
C ARG A 81 -5.49 6.91 3.96
N PRO A 82 -6.57 6.39 3.33
CA PRO A 82 -6.87 4.96 3.34
C PRO A 82 -5.66 4.14 2.85
N VAL A 83 -5.30 3.09 3.60
CA VAL A 83 -4.13 2.25 3.31
C VAL A 83 -4.56 0.84 2.92
N LEU A 84 -4.11 0.38 1.75
CA LEU A 84 -4.13 -1.02 1.37
C LEU A 84 -2.77 -1.64 1.71
N ILE A 85 -2.78 -2.62 2.61
CA ILE A 85 -1.57 -3.35 3.02
C ILE A 85 -1.56 -4.71 2.31
N LEU A 86 -0.54 -4.94 1.50
CA LEU A 86 -0.30 -6.21 0.81
C LEU A 86 0.93 -6.87 1.41
N VAL A 87 0.82 -8.14 1.80
CA VAL A 87 1.91 -8.91 2.40
C VAL A 87 2.17 -10.15 1.53
N PRO A 88 3.10 -10.09 0.57
CA PRO A 88 3.51 -11.27 -0.19
C PRO A 88 4.21 -12.27 0.73
N LEU A 89 3.68 -13.49 0.82
CA LEU A 89 4.22 -14.53 1.70
C LEU A 89 4.47 -15.83 0.91
N ARG A 90 5.50 -16.58 1.32
CA ARG A 90 5.71 -17.98 0.90
C ARG A 90 5.57 -18.90 2.09
N LEU A 91 4.41 -19.58 2.19
CA LEU A 91 4.05 -20.39 3.36
C LEU A 91 4.48 -21.87 3.29
N GLY A 92 5.28 -22.22 2.27
CA GLY A 92 5.79 -23.58 2.08
C GLY A 92 6.48 -23.75 0.73
N LEU A 93 7.04 -24.94 0.48
CA LEU A 93 7.76 -25.25 -0.76
C LEU A 93 6.80 -25.63 -1.90
N THR A 94 5.92 -26.60 -1.66
CA THR A 94 4.91 -27.05 -2.65
C THR A 94 3.51 -26.89 -2.11
N THR A 95 3.32 -27.21 -0.83
CA THR A 95 2.08 -27.06 -0.09
C THR A 95 2.28 -26.12 1.09
N ILE A 96 1.20 -25.49 1.54
CA ILE A 96 1.21 -24.65 2.75
C ILE A 96 1.58 -25.52 3.97
N ASN A 97 2.49 -25.02 4.81
CA ASN A 97 2.77 -25.64 6.09
C ASN A 97 1.58 -25.46 7.05
N ARG A 98 1.07 -26.58 7.61
CA ARG A 98 -0.11 -26.58 8.49
C ARG A 98 0.06 -25.73 9.75
N ALA A 99 1.30 -25.48 10.19
CA ALA A 99 1.58 -24.60 11.32
C ALA A 99 1.05 -23.16 11.12
N TYR A 100 0.89 -22.70 9.87
CA TYR A 100 0.37 -21.36 9.58
C TYR A 100 -1.16 -21.26 9.52
N LEU A 101 -1.88 -22.40 9.47
CA LEU A 101 -3.34 -22.40 9.30
C LEU A 101 -4.09 -21.63 10.41
N PRO A 102 -3.74 -21.76 11.70
CA PRO A 102 -4.39 -20.98 12.74
C PRO A 102 -4.24 -19.47 12.54
N SER A 103 -3.05 -19.01 12.12
CA SER A 103 -2.77 -17.60 11.84
C SER A 103 -3.56 -17.10 10.63
N LEU A 104 -3.67 -17.91 9.57
CA LEU A 104 -4.51 -17.57 8.41
C LEU A 104 -5.99 -17.47 8.79
N GLN A 105 -6.50 -18.40 9.60
CA GLN A 105 -7.87 -18.33 10.09
C GLN A 105 -8.12 -17.10 10.96
N ALA A 106 -7.15 -16.71 11.78
CA ALA A 106 -7.23 -15.47 12.55
C ALA A 106 -7.22 -14.22 11.64
N PHE A 107 -6.40 -14.22 10.58
CA PHE A 107 -6.36 -13.13 9.60
C PHE A 107 -7.72 -12.88 8.94
N PHE A 108 -8.45 -13.95 8.56
CA PHE A 108 -9.80 -13.81 7.99
C PHE A 108 -10.85 -13.27 8.97
N LYS A 109 -10.56 -13.23 10.27
CA LYS A 109 -11.47 -12.66 11.28
C LYS A 109 -11.21 -11.18 11.55
N LEU A 110 -10.16 -10.60 10.97
CA LEU A 110 -9.87 -9.17 11.13
C LEU A 110 -10.92 -8.35 10.37
N PRO A 111 -11.47 -7.28 10.96
CA PRO A 111 -12.42 -6.41 10.25
C PRO A 111 -11.80 -5.70 9.04
N GLN A 112 -10.47 -5.60 9.00
CA GLN A 112 -9.70 -5.02 7.89
C GLN A 112 -9.28 -6.06 6.84
N CYS A 113 -9.71 -7.33 6.95
CA CYS A 113 -9.27 -8.38 6.04
C CYS A 113 -9.80 -8.16 4.61
N CYS A 114 -8.89 -8.05 3.64
CA CYS A 114 -9.22 -7.99 2.21
C CYS A 114 -9.04 -9.34 1.48
N GLY A 115 -8.80 -10.43 2.21
CA GLY A 115 -8.59 -11.76 1.66
C GLY A 115 -7.14 -12.08 1.26
N ILE A 116 -6.98 -13.16 0.48
CA ILE A 116 -5.69 -13.70 -0.01
C ILE A 116 -5.84 -14.01 -1.49
N VAL A 117 -4.79 -13.73 -2.27
CA VAL A 117 -4.71 -13.97 -3.73
C VAL A 117 -3.51 -14.81 -4.12
#